data_AF-A0A067TQ38-F1
#
_entry.id   AF-A0A067TQ38-F1
#
_cell.length_a   1.000
_cell.length_b   1.000
_cell.length_c   1.000
_cell.angle_alpha   90.00
_cell.angle_beta   90.00
_cell.angle_gamma   90.00
#
_symmetry.space_group_name_H-M   'P 1'
#
loop_
_entity.id
_entity.type
_entity.pdbx_description
1 polymer ?
#
loop_
_entity_poly.entity_id
_entity_poly.type
_entity_poly.pdbx_seq_one_letter_code
_entity_poly.pdbx_strand_id
1 'polypeptide(L)'
;MGVAADKKSSKDEMATQFDRSISLVRDYTSRAERDYARPAIKKSRLFFEERPIVATFVAIFGSLSILPVVSFLGVSLLVLITFITIALAGAFLAASVVILGLFAVLGFILVSAFFTSLVLTLFAFSSFLLFRLAVLVRQEGTSGMSSWAGESKLHFTNSAPKKGLQNDSIFVPDDTRSDSTNESGVIVQAHLPSDRIPEYRDDDSKVQG
;
A
#
# COMPACT_ATOMS: atom_id res chain seq x y z
N MET A 1 -29.71 -7.38 -4.90
CA MET A 1 -30.25 -7.00 -3.57
C MET A 1 -29.70 -7.82 -2.39
N GLY A 2 -28.67 -8.69 -2.56
CA GLY A 2 -28.19 -9.59 -1.49
C GLY A 2 -27.00 -9.13 -0.63
N VAL A 3 -26.34 -8.01 -0.95
CA VAL A 3 -25.06 -7.62 -0.30
C VAL A 3 -25.27 -6.89 1.04
N ALA A 4 -26.47 -6.35 1.30
CA ALA A 4 -26.75 -5.62 2.54
C ALA A 4 -27.03 -6.56 3.74
N ALA A 5 -27.47 -7.80 3.50
CA ALA A 5 -27.76 -8.77 4.55
C ALA A 5 -26.47 -9.34 5.18
N ASP A 6 -25.41 -9.51 4.38
CA ASP A 6 -24.16 -10.15 4.79
C ASP A 6 -23.34 -9.29 5.81
N LYS A 7 -23.33 -7.96 5.62
CA LYS A 7 -22.63 -7.05 6.55
C LYS A 7 -23.23 -7.01 7.96
N LYS A 8 -24.51 -7.33 8.12
CA LYS A 8 -25.16 -7.36 9.44
C LYS A 8 -24.74 -8.61 10.22
N SER A 9 -24.70 -9.76 9.55
CA SER A 9 -24.28 -11.03 10.15
C SER A 9 -22.84 -10.98 10.69
N SER A 10 -21.91 -10.39 9.94
CA SER A 10 -20.51 -10.30 10.36
C SER A 10 -20.30 -9.45 11.63
N LYS A 11 -21.08 -8.36 11.79
CA LYS A 11 -21.01 -7.53 13.01
C LYS A 11 -21.55 -8.25 14.24
N ASP A 12 -22.66 -8.97 14.08
CA ASP A 12 -23.30 -9.73 15.16
C ASP A 12 -22.42 -10.90 15.62
N GLU A 13 -21.70 -11.53 14.69
CA GLU A 13 -20.72 -12.58 15.00
C GLU A 13 -19.53 -12.02 15.79
N MET A 14 -18.96 -10.87 15.38
CA MET A 14 -17.88 -10.23 16.12
C MET A 14 -18.32 -9.83 17.53
N ALA A 15 -19.52 -9.25 17.68
CA ALA A 15 -20.06 -8.91 19.00
C ALA A 15 -20.18 -10.15 19.90
N THR A 16 -20.65 -11.26 19.34
CA THR A 16 -20.76 -12.53 20.07
C THR A 16 -19.40 -13.07 20.50
N GLN A 17 -18.34 -12.93 19.68
CA GLN A 17 -16.98 -13.33 20.06
C GLN A 17 -16.40 -12.44 21.18
N PHE A 18 -16.69 -11.14 21.15
CA PHE A 18 -16.32 -10.24 22.25
C PHE A 18 -17.04 -10.61 23.55
N ASP A 19 -18.35 -10.85 23.51
CA ASP A 19 -19.11 -11.26 24.70
C ASP A 19 -18.61 -12.60 25.28
N ARG A 20 -18.24 -13.55 24.41
CA ARG A 20 -17.62 -14.80 24.82
C ARG A 20 -16.24 -14.59 25.47
N SER A 21 -15.43 -13.69 24.92
CA SER A 21 -14.11 -13.39 25.46
C SER A 21 -14.21 -12.69 26.81
N ILE A 22 -15.13 -11.73 26.94
CA ILE A 22 -15.40 -11.00 28.18
C ILE A 22 -15.92 -11.95 29.27
N SER A 23 -16.86 -12.83 28.93
CA SER A 23 -17.38 -13.81 29.90
C SER A 23 -16.30 -14.80 30.36
N LEU A 24 -15.41 -15.24 29.47
CA LEU A 24 -14.26 -16.06 29.85
C LEU A 24 -13.31 -15.33 30.79
N VAL A 25 -12.88 -14.11 30.46
CA VAL A 25 -11.99 -13.32 31.33
C VAL A 25 -12.65 -13.08 32.69
N ARG A 26 -13.96 -12.82 32.72
CA ARG A 26 -14.71 -12.62 33.96
C ARG A 26 -14.78 -13.90 34.80
N ASP A 27 -14.98 -15.05 34.17
CA ASP A 27 -15.03 -16.34 34.87
C ASP A 27 -13.66 -16.72 35.43
N TYR A 28 -12.59 -16.55 34.65
CA TYR A 28 -11.22 -16.71 35.14
C TYR A 28 -10.88 -15.76 36.29
N THR A 29 -11.27 -14.49 36.18
CA THR A 29 -11.05 -13.49 37.23
C THR A 29 -11.84 -13.84 38.48
N SER A 30 -13.11 -14.23 38.34
CA SER A 30 -13.98 -14.67 39.44
C SER A 30 -13.40 -15.89 40.16
N ARG A 31 -12.89 -16.85 39.41
CA ARG A 31 -12.24 -18.04 39.95
C ARG A 31 -10.92 -17.69 40.65
N ALA A 32 -10.09 -16.85 40.06
CA ALA A 32 -8.86 -16.38 40.68
C ALA A 32 -9.11 -15.60 41.97
N GLU A 33 -10.14 -14.74 41.99
CA GLU A 33 -10.55 -14.01 43.17
C GLU A 33 -11.01 -14.96 44.28
N ARG A 34 -11.83 -15.95 43.93
CA ARG A 34 -12.38 -16.91 44.90
C ARG A 34 -11.31 -17.86 45.45
N ASP A 35 -10.44 -18.38 44.59
CA ASP A 35 -9.49 -19.44 44.92
C ASP A 35 -8.19 -18.89 45.52
N TYR A 36 -7.78 -17.66 45.15
CA TYR A 36 -6.51 -17.08 45.61
C TYR A 36 -6.70 -15.80 46.42
N ALA A 37 -7.44 -14.82 45.90
CA ALA A 37 -7.52 -13.50 46.54
C ALA A 37 -8.26 -13.53 47.88
N ARG A 38 -9.45 -14.14 47.92
CA ARG A 38 -10.26 -14.26 49.14
C ARG A 38 -9.54 -15.01 50.28
N PRO A 39 -8.96 -16.20 50.08
CA PRO A 39 -8.24 -16.88 51.15
C PRO A 39 -6.98 -16.13 51.57
N ALA A 40 -6.26 -15.48 50.65
CA ALA A 40 -5.09 -14.66 50.99
C ALA A 40 -5.47 -13.48 51.89
N ILE A 41 -6.54 -12.75 51.57
CA ILE A 41 -7.03 -11.62 52.37
C ILE A 41 -7.53 -12.08 53.75
N LYS A 42 -8.24 -13.22 53.82
CA LYS A 42 -8.67 -13.78 55.11
C LYS A 42 -7.49 -14.18 55.99
N LYS A 43 -6.49 -14.86 55.41
CA LYS A 43 -5.27 -15.25 56.13
C LYS A 43 -4.43 -14.04 56.56
N SER A 44 -4.31 -13.02 55.72
CA SER A 44 -3.56 -11.82 56.07
C SER A 44 -4.19 -11.08 57.25
N ARG A 45 -5.52 -10.92 57.28
CA ARG A 45 -6.22 -10.31 58.42
C ARG A 45 -5.95 -11.04 59.73
N LEU A 46 -6.10 -12.37 59.74
CA LEU A 46 -5.79 -13.18 60.93
C LEU A 46 -4.32 -13.02 61.37
N PHE A 47 -3.39 -12.95 60.43
CA PHE A 47 -1.97 -12.74 60.72
C PHE A 47 -1.68 -11.36 61.32
N PHE A 48 -2.38 -10.31 60.86
CA PHE A 48 -2.28 -8.96 61.43
C PHE A 48 -2.84 -8.88 62.85
N GLU A 49 -3.92 -9.61 63.16
CA GLU A 49 -4.50 -9.68 64.49
C GLU A 49 -3.57 -10.40 65.49
N GLU A 50 -2.93 -11.49 65.05
CA GLU A 50 -2.07 -12.29 65.94
C GLU A 50 -0.70 -11.63 66.19
N ARG A 51 -0.09 -11.01 65.17
CA ARG A 51 1.29 -10.44 65.26
C ARG A 51 1.44 -9.13 64.47
N PRO A 52 0.91 -8.00 64.95
CA PRO A 52 0.84 -6.74 64.20
C PRO A 52 2.23 -6.15 63.83
N ILE A 53 3.24 -6.34 64.68
CA ILE A 53 4.59 -5.80 64.46
C ILE A 53 5.29 -6.53 63.31
N VAL A 54 5.23 -7.86 63.26
CA VAL A 54 5.86 -8.65 62.19
C VAL A 54 5.13 -8.44 60.87
N ALA A 55 3.79 -8.37 60.92
CA ALA A 55 2.96 -8.20 59.73
C ALA A 55 3.22 -6.85 59.02
N THR A 56 3.38 -5.75 59.76
CA THR A 56 3.72 -4.44 59.17
C THR A 56 5.13 -4.43 58.58
N PHE A 57 6.12 -5.06 59.24
CA PHE A 57 7.47 -5.19 58.69
C PHE A 57 7.48 -5.98 57.37
N VAL A 58 6.79 -7.12 57.31
CA VAL A 58 6.67 -7.93 56.09
C VAL A 58 5.91 -7.16 54.99
N ALA A 59 4.87 -6.40 55.33
CA ALA A 59 4.13 -5.61 54.35
C ALA A 59 4.98 -4.49 53.74
N ILE A 60 5.76 -3.77 54.56
CA ILE A 60 6.66 -2.70 54.09
C ILE A 60 7.83 -3.30 53.30
N PHE A 61 8.46 -4.35 53.79
CA PHE A 61 9.54 -5.03 53.08
C PHE A 61 9.05 -5.63 51.76
N GLY A 62 7.86 -6.23 51.77
CA GLY A 62 7.18 -6.76 50.59
C GLY A 62 6.90 -5.67 49.57
N SER A 63 6.32 -4.54 49.97
CA SER A 63 6.05 -3.43 49.05
C SER A 63 7.33 -2.81 48.48
N LEU A 64 8.37 -2.64 49.31
CA LEU A 64 9.70 -2.19 48.87
C LEU A 64 10.36 -3.18 47.91
N SER A 65 10.13 -4.49 48.08
CA SER A 65 10.69 -5.53 47.21
C SER A 65 9.96 -5.66 45.86
N ILE A 66 8.68 -5.28 45.79
CA ILE A 66 7.92 -5.30 44.53
C ILE A 66 8.39 -4.17 43.60
N LEU A 67 8.79 -3.03 44.16
CA LEU A 67 9.25 -1.86 43.41
C LEU A 67 10.40 -2.17 42.42
N PRO A 68 11.50 -2.83 42.81
CA PRO A 68 12.55 -3.21 41.87
C PRO A 68 12.08 -4.25 40.84
N VAL A 69 11.18 -5.17 41.20
CA VAL A 69 10.64 -6.16 40.26
C VAL A 69 9.78 -5.49 39.17
N VAL A 70 8.88 -4.58 39.57
CA VAL A 70 8.04 -3.82 38.64
C VAL A 70 8.90 -2.88 37.78
N SER A 71 9.90 -2.23 38.38
CA SER A 71 10.84 -1.38 37.63
C SER A 71 11.62 -2.19 36.60
N PHE A 72 12.16 -3.35 36.97
CA PHE A 72 12.85 -4.25 36.05
C PHE A 72 11.94 -4.71 34.91
N LEU A 73 10.69 -5.10 35.22
CA LEU A 73 9.72 -5.53 34.22
C LEU A 73 9.35 -4.37 33.26
N GLY A 74 9.15 -3.16 33.80
CA GLY A 74 8.86 -1.97 33.02
C GLY A 74 10.01 -1.59 32.09
N VAL A 75 11.25 -1.58 32.59
CA VAL A 75 12.44 -1.30 31.78
C VAL A 75 12.63 -2.39 30.72
N SER A 76 12.45 -3.67 31.06
CA SER A 76 12.56 -4.77 30.10
C SER A 76 11.54 -4.63 28.96
N LEU A 77 10.29 -4.28 29.26
CA LEU A 77 9.26 -4.04 28.26
C LEU A 77 9.58 -2.81 27.39
N LEU A 78 10.06 -1.72 28.01
CA LEU A 78 10.47 -0.52 27.27
C LEU A 78 11.61 -0.85 26.30
N VAL A 79 12.62 -1.59 26.75
CA VAL A 79 13.72 -2.05 25.91
C VAL A 79 13.18 -2.88 24.74
N LEU A 80 12.31 -3.85 25.00
CA LEU A 80 11.68 -4.66 23.94
C LEU A 80 10.96 -3.78 22.89
N ILE A 81 10.12 -2.85 23.35
CA ILE A 81 9.37 -1.95 22.46
C ILE A 81 10.34 -1.10 21.63
N THR A 82 11.37 -0.52 22.26
CA THR A 82 12.36 0.29 21.54
C THR A 82 13.09 -0.50 20.46
N PHE A 83 13.48 -1.75 20.75
CA PHE A 83 14.10 -2.63 19.74
C PHE A 83 13.15 -2.91 18.58
N ILE A 84 11.88 -3.21 18.85
CA ILE A 84 10.88 -3.45 17.80
C ILE A 84 10.68 -2.18 16.96
N THR A 85 10.56 -1.01 17.58
CA THR A 85 10.39 0.27 16.87
C THR A 85 11.61 0.60 16.01
N ILE A 86 12.82 0.41 16.53
CA ILE A 86 14.07 0.65 15.78
C ILE A 86 14.18 -0.32 14.61
N ALA A 87 13.90 -1.60 14.82
CA ALA A 87 13.94 -2.61 13.76
C ALA A 87 12.93 -2.29 12.65
N LEU A 88 11.71 -1.89 13.03
CA LEU A 88 10.65 -1.55 12.10
C LEU A 88 10.99 -0.27 11.32
N ALA A 89 11.49 0.76 12.00
CA ALA A 89 11.96 2.00 11.36
C ALA A 89 13.11 1.74 10.38
N GLY A 90 14.08 0.89 10.76
CA GLY A 90 15.16 0.48 9.88
C GLY A 90 14.66 -0.28 8.65
N ALA A 91 13.72 -1.21 8.82
CA ALA A 91 13.11 -1.95 7.72
C ALA A 91 12.37 -1.01 6.75
N PHE A 92 11.58 -0.06 7.26
CA PHE A 92 10.91 0.94 6.42
C PHE A 92 11.90 1.81 5.66
N LEU A 93 12.95 2.30 6.32
CA LEU A 93 13.96 3.15 5.70
C LEU A 93 14.72 2.40 4.60
N ALA A 94 15.12 1.16 4.85
CA ALA A 94 15.74 0.29 3.86
C ALA A 94 14.81 0.03 2.66
N ALA A 95 13.54 -0.29 2.90
CA ALA A 95 12.55 -0.50 1.85
C ALA A 95 12.35 0.76 1.01
N SER A 96 12.23 1.94 1.64
CA SER A 96 12.10 3.22 0.93
C SER A 96 13.31 3.52 0.05
N VAL A 97 14.53 3.29 0.54
CA VAL A 97 15.76 3.48 -0.25
C VAL A 97 15.79 2.55 -1.46
N VAL A 98 15.44 1.27 -1.28
CA VAL A 98 15.39 0.31 -2.39
C VAL A 98 14.34 0.72 -3.43
N ILE A 99 13.14 1.11 -2.99
CA ILE A 99 12.06 1.56 -3.88
C ILE A 99 12.50 2.80 -4.67
N LEU A 100 13.05 3.82 -3.99
CA LEU A 100 13.56 5.03 -4.65
C LEU A 100 14.69 4.70 -5.64
N GLY A 101 15.59 3.79 -5.28
CA GLY A 101 16.64 3.31 -6.17
C GLY A 101 16.09 2.64 -7.43
N LEU A 102 15.08 1.76 -7.29
CA LEU A 102 14.41 1.13 -8.42
C LEU A 102 13.67 2.14 -9.30
N PHE A 103 13.00 3.14 -8.70
CA PHE A 103 12.38 4.23 -9.45
C PHE A 103 13.41 5.07 -10.24
N ALA A 104 14.57 5.34 -9.65
CA ALA A 104 15.65 6.05 -10.34
C ALA A 104 16.19 5.25 -11.52
N VAL A 105 16.40 3.94 -11.35
CA VAL A 105 16.82 3.03 -12.43
C VAL A 105 15.77 2.99 -13.53
N LEU A 106 14.49 2.86 -13.17
CA LEU A 106 13.38 2.87 -14.12
C LEU A 106 13.35 4.20 -14.91
N GLY A 107 13.45 5.33 -14.21
CA GLY A 107 13.52 6.65 -14.83
C GLY A 107 14.69 6.76 -15.81
N PHE A 108 15.88 6.27 -15.44
CA PHE A 108 17.04 6.24 -16.31
C PHE A 108 16.80 5.40 -17.58
N ILE A 109 16.20 4.21 -17.44
CA ILE A 109 15.84 3.35 -18.58
C ILE A 109 14.86 4.05 -19.51
N LEU A 110 13.82 4.70 -18.96
CA LEU A 110 12.83 5.43 -19.77
C LEU A 110 13.47 6.59 -20.53
N VAL A 111 14.31 7.38 -19.86
CA VAL A 111 15.04 8.49 -20.50
C VAL A 111 15.98 7.97 -21.59
N SER A 112 16.75 6.91 -21.30
CA SER A 112 17.62 6.28 -22.29
C SER A 112 16.82 5.75 -23.48
N ALA A 113 15.71 5.06 -23.26
CA ALA A 113 14.85 4.54 -24.32
C ALA A 113 14.25 5.67 -25.16
N PHE A 114 13.86 6.78 -24.53
CA PHE A 114 13.37 7.97 -25.22
C PHE A 114 14.44 8.57 -26.14
N PHE A 115 15.66 8.78 -25.65
CA PHE A 115 16.76 9.28 -26.48
C PHE A 115 17.13 8.31 -27.60
N THR A 116 17.20 7.01 -27.32
CA THR A 116 17.45 5.99 -28.34
C THR A 116 16.37 6.03 -29.43
N SER A 117 15.10 6.12 -29.05
CA SER A 117 13.98 6.24 -29.99
C SER A 117 14.08 7.51 -30.85
N LEU A 118 14.46 8.64 -30.24
CA LEU A 118 14.64 9.92 -30.94
C LEU A 118 15.78 9.83 -31.97
N VAL A 119 16.94 9.30 -31.57
CA VAL A 119 18.08 9.10 -32.47
C VAL A 119 17.72 8.15 -33.61
N LEU A 120 17.04 7.04 -33.30
CA LEU A 120 16.62 6.07 -34.30
C LEU A 120 15.63 6.68 -35.30
N THR A 121 14.69 7.50 -34.82
CA THR A 121 13.73 8.23 -35.65
C THR A 121 14.43 9.24 -36.56
N LEU A 122 15.39 10.02 -36.03
CA LEU A 122 16.18 10.95 -36.82
C LEU A 122 17.01 10.23 -37.89
N PHE A 123 17.60 9.08 -37.53
CA PHE A 123 18.40 8.27 -38.46
C PHE A 123 17.52 7.68 -39.57
N ALA A 124 16.38 7.09 -39.23
CA ALA A 124 15.42 6.56 -40.19
C ALA A 124 14.89 7.66 -41.11
N PHE A 125 14.55 8.82 -40.55
CA PHE A 125 14.10 9.99 -41.31
C PHE A 125 15.20 10.51 -42.25
N SER A 126 16.44 10.66 -41.77
CA SER A 126 17.58 11.08 -42.59
C SER A 126 17.87 10.08 -43.71
N SER A 127 17.89 8.78 -43.40
CA SER A 127 18.09 7.71 -44.39
C SER A 127 16.98 7.72 -45.45
N PHE A 128 15.72 7.95 -45.05
CA PHE A 128 14.60 8.06 -45.98
C PHE A 128 14.78 9.26 -46.92
N LEU A 129 15.17 10.42 -46.39
CA LEU A 129 15.43 11.62 -47.20
C LEU A 129 16.59 11.39 -48.17
N LEU A 130 17.68 10.79 -47.72
CA LEU A 130 18.83 10.46 -48.57
C LEU A 130 18.46 9.45 -49.66
N PHE A 131 17.71 8.42 -49.32
CA PHE A 131 17.23 7.42 -50.27
C PHE A 131 16.33 8.08 -51.34
N ARG A 132 15.36 8.90 -50.92
CA ARG A 132 14.47 9.63 -51.84
C ARG A 132 15.25 10.58 -52.74
N LEU A 133 16.21 11.32 -52.19
CA LEU A 133 17.09 12.20 -52.98
C LEU A 133 17.91 11.41 -54.00
N ALA A 134 18.48 10.27 -53.61
CA ALA A 134 19.26 9.41 -54.49
C ALA A 134 18.41 8.86 -55.65
N VAL A 135 17.15 8.49 -55.39
CA VAL A 135 16.20 8.06 -56.42
C VAL A 135 15.89 9.21 -57.38
N LEU A 136 15.59 10.42 -56.89
CA LEU A 136 15.30 11.59 -57.73
C LEU A 136 16.51 11.98 -58.61
N VAL A 137 17.71 12.04 -58.03
CA VAL A 137 18.94 12.36 -58.78
C VAL A 137 19.21 11.34 -59.88
N ARG A 138 18.89 10.06 -59.65
CA ARG A 138 19.05 9.01 -60.66
C ARG A 138 18.04 9.12 -61.80
N GLN A 139 16.84 9.65 -61.55
CA GLN A 139 15.78 9.78 -62.55
C GLN A 139 15.88 11.09 -63.36
N GLU A 140 16.19 12.21 -62.72
CA GLU A 140 16.08 13.56 -63.31
C GLU A 140 17.44 14.30 -63.41
N GLY A 141 18.52 13.73 -62.88
CA GLY A 141 19.84 14.36 -62.85
C GLY A 141 19.91 15.54 -61.86
N THR A 142 20.61 16.61 -62.24
CA THR A 142 20.84 17.76 -61.34
C THR A 142 19.62 18.66 -61.16
N SER A 143 18.64 18.64 -62.08
CA SER A 143 17.44 19.47 -61.95
C SER A 143 16.53 19.02 -60.80
N GLY A 144 16.50 17.70 -60.52
CA GLY A 144 15.69 17.09 -59.47
C GLY A 144 15.97 17.63 -58.06
N MET A 145 17.22 18.08 -57.79
CA MET A 145 17.56 18.70 -56.49
C MET A 145 16.82 20.03 -56.26
N SER A 146 16.70 20.84 -57.31
CA SER A 146 16.02 22.14 -57.23
C SER A 146 14.50 21.99 -57.08
N SER A 147 13.92 21.00 -57.76
CA SER A 147 12.52 20.62 -57.65
C SER A 147 12.17 20.15 -56.22
N TRP A 148 12.96 19.22 -55.67
CA TRP A 148 12.76 18.70 -54.32
C TRP A 148 12.90 19.77 -53.23
N ALA A 149 13.87 20.69 -53.37
CA ALA A 149 14.03 21.80 -52.43
C ALA A 149 12.81 22.75 -52.45
N GLY A 150 12.27 23.00 -53.65
CA GLY A 150 11.03 23.77 -53.82
C GLY A 150 9.84 23.11 -53.16
N GLU A 151 9.63 21.82 -53.41
CA GLU A 151 8.54 21.01 -52.84
C GLU A 151 8.64 20.93 -51.31
N SER A 152 9.84 20.66 -50.78
CA SER A 152 10.08 20.57 -49.33
C SER A 152 9.82 21.89 -48.60
N LYS A 153 10.22 23.01 -49.22
CA LYS A 153 9.95 24.34 -48.68
C LYS A 153 8.44 24.64 -48.64
N LEU A 154 7.72 24.24 -49.68
CA LEU A 154 6.26 24.43 -49.79
C LEU A 154 5.49 23.66 -48.71
N HIS A 155 5.93 22.44 -48.39
CA HIS A 155 5.35 21.64 -47.30
C HIS A 155 5.58 22.28 -45.92
N PHE A 156 6.76 22.84 -45.65
CA PHE A 156 7.02 23.51 -44.38
C PHE A 156 6.28 24.84 -44.23
N THR A 157 6.14 25.62 -45.31
CA THR A 157 5.45 26.92 -45.25
C THR A 157 3.94 26.80 -45.18
N ASN A 158 3.34 25.75 -45.77
CA ASN A 158 1.88 25.56 -45.74
C ASN A 158 1.35 24.93 -44.44
N SER A 159 2.23 24.41 -43.58
CA SER A 159 1.82 23.83 -42.29
C SER A 159 1.63 24.85 -41.16
N ALA A 160 1.89 26.14 -41.38
CA ALA A 160 1.51 27.15 -40.40
C ALA A 160 -0.03 27.18 -40.31
N PRO A 161 -0.64 26.74 -39.19
CA PRO A 161 -2.08 26.81 -39.06
C PRO A 161 -2.45 28.28 -39.18
N LYS A 162 -3.26 28.63 -40.18
CA LYS A 162 -3.94 29.92 -40.20
C LYS A 162 -4.69 29.98 -38.87
N LYS A 163 -4.13 30.69 -37.89
CA LYS A 163 -4.85 31.08 -36.68
C LYS A 163 -6.07 31.82 -37.19
N GLY A 164 -7.19 31.11 -37.25
CA GLY A 164 -8.48 31.70 -37.45
C GLY A 164 -8.64 32.71 -36.33
N LEU A 165 -8.44 33.98 -36.65
CA LEU A 165 -9.20 35.07 -36.06
C LEU A 165 -10.68 34.77 -36.37
N GLN A 166 -11.25 33.77 -35.70
CA GLN A 166 -12.68 33.60 -35.56
C GLN A 166 -13.09 34.56 -34.44
N ASN A 167 -12.99 35.83 -34.80
CA ASN A 167 -13.65 36.93 -34.13
C ASN A 167 -15.10 36.89 -34.60
N ASP A 168 -15.90 36.00 -34.00
CA ASP A 168 -17.36 36.11 -34.04
C ASP A 168 -17.89 35.84 -32.63
N SER A 169 -17.90 36.93 -31.89
CA SER A 169 -18.84 37.16 -30.80
C SER A 169 -20.27 37.00 -31.32
N ILE A 170 -20.87 35.83 -31.10
CA ILE A 170 -22.33 35.73 -31.03
C ILE A 170 -22.67 35.23 -29.62
N PHE A 171 -22.97 36.19 -28.76
CA PHE A 171 -23.65 35.97 -27.50
C PHE A 171 -25.07 35.49 -27.81
N VAL A 172 -25.33 34.21 -27.55
CA VAL A 172 -26.69 33.67 -27.40
C VAL A 172 -26.86 33.32 -25.93
N PRO A 173 -27.67 34.05 -25.16
CA PRO A 173 -28.12 33.58 -23.86
C PRO A 173 -29.21 32.54 -24.12
N ASP A 174 -28.89 31.26 -23.92
CA ASP A 174 -29.90 30.21 -23.87
C ASP A 174 -29.89 29.57 -22.49
N ASP A 175 -30.85 30.02 -21.68
CA ASP A 175 -31.28 29.40 -20.44
C ASP A 175 -31.93 28.05 -20.77
N THR A 176 -31.15 26.98 -20.83
CA THR A 176 -31.71 25.63 -20.81
C THR A 176 -31.01 24.74 -19.79
N ARG A 177 -31.46 24.93 -18.55
CA ARG A 177 -31.74 23.86 -17.58
C ARG A 177 -32.11 22.57 -18.32
N SER A 178 -31.26 21.56 -18.21
CA SER A 178 -31.61 20.17 -18.50
C SER A 178 -30.76 19.25 -17.66
N ASP A 179 -31.41 18.74 -16.60
CA ASP A 179 -31.13 17.46 -15.99
C ASP A 179 -30.86 16.41 -17.08
N SER A 180 -29.68 15.79 -17.04
CA SER A 180 -29.55 14.41 -17.50
C SER A 180 -28.52 13.70 -16.65
N THR A 181 -29.08 13.04 -15.63
CA THR A 181 -28.52 11.88 -14.96
C THR A 181 -28.17 10.80 -15.99
N ASN A 182 -26.95 10.84 -16.52
CA ASN A 182 -26.39 9.72 -17.28
C ASN A 182 -25.39 8.97 -16.37
N GLU A 183 -25.99 8.18 -15.49
CA GLU A 183 -25.74 6.74 -15.38
C GLU A 183 -24.35 6.28 -15.88
N SER A 184 -23.34 6.47 -15.03
CA SER A 184 -22.04 5.82 -15.20
C SER A 184 -22.16 4.36 -14.76
N GLY A 185 -22.56 3.50 -15.70
CA GLY A 185 -22.50 2.05 -15.56
C GLY A 185 -21.05 1.57 -15.55
N VAL A 186 -20.46 1.49 -14.35
CA VAL A 186 -19.19 0.78 -14.13
C VAL A 186 -19.45 -0.72 -14.27
N ILE A 187 -19.05 -1.29 -15.40
CA ILE A 187 -18.99 -2.74 -15.59
C ILE A 187 -17.83 -3.26 -14.75
N VAL A 188 -18.12 -3.73 -13.54
CA VAL A 188 -17.21 -4.54 -12.74
C VAL A 188 -17.14 -5.91 -13.40
N GLN A 189 -16.08 -6.13 -14.19
CA GLN A 189 -15.74 -7.45 -14.70
C GLN A 189 -15.27 -8.30 -13.51
N ALA A 190 -16.18 -9.12 -12.97
CA ALA A 190 -15.87 -10.14 -11.99
C ALA A 190 -14.94 -11.17 -12.63
N HIS A 191 -13.63 -11.02 -12.39
CA HIS A 191 -12.66 -12.06 -12.66
C HIS A 191 -12.87 -13.17 -11.62
N LEU A 192 -13.66 -14.17 -12.00
CA LEU A 192 -13.83 -15.39 -11.22
C LEU A 192 -12.51 -16.19 -11.19
N PRO A 193 -12.26 -16.89 -10.07
CA PRO A 193 -10.99 -17.49 -9.74
C PRO A 193 -10.74 -18.74 -10.58
N SER A 194 -9.55 -18.83 -11.17
CA SER A 194 -9.08 -20.08 -11.74
C SER A 194 -8.69 -21.01 -10.60
N ASP A 195 -9.53 -22.01 -10.38
CA ASP A 195 -9.18 -23.28 -9.76
C ASP A 195 -7.82 -23.79 -10.27
N ARG A 196 -6.93 -24.17 -9.33
CA ARG A 196 -6.15 -25.40 -9.41
C ARG A 196 -5.53 -25.78 -8.05
N ILE A 197 -6.12 -26.84 -7.49
CA ILE A 197 -5.60 -27.76 -6.47
C ILE A 197 -4.49 -28.63 -7.13
N PRO A 198 -3.40 -29.02 -6.43
CA PRO A 198 -3.35 -30.23 -5.59
C PRO A 198 -2.73 -29.95 -4.22
N GLU A 199 -3.30 -30.39 -3.10
CA GLU A 199 -3.46 -31.78 -2.67
C GLU A 199 -2.12 -32.51 -2.50
N TYR A 200 -1.91 -32.97 -1.25
CA TYR A 200 -1.01 -34.03 -0.81
C TYR A 200 0.47 -33.73 -0.54
N ARG A 201 0.81 -33.66 0.76
CA ARG A 201 1.98 -34.38 1.29
C ARG A 201 1.74 -34.78 2.75
N ASP A 202 1.28 -36.01 2.92
CA ASP A 202 1.48 -36.79 4.14
C ASP A 202 2.99 -36.94 4.38
N ASP A 203 3.49 -36.44 5.51
CA ASP A 203 4.77 -36.86 6.07
C ASP A 203 4.50 -37.62 7.37
N ASP A 204 4.01 -38.84 7.17
CA ASP A 204 3.92 -39.90 8.16
C ASP A 204 5.34 -40.43 8.43
N SER A 205 6.11 -39.72 9.27
CA SER A 205 7.40 -40.18 9.76
C SER A 205 7.22 -41.02 11.04
N LYS A 206 6.78 -42.26 10.85
CA LYS A 206 7.12 -43.36 11.76
C LYS A 206 8.59 -43.75 11.53
N VAL A 207 9.45 -43.41 12.47
CA VAL A 207 10.74 -44.08 12.70
C VAL A 207 10.83 -44.27 14.22
N GLN A 208 10.35 -45.40 14.73
CA GLN A 208 11.17 -46.55 15.15
C GLN A 208 12.41 -46.15 15.98
N GLY A 209 12.31 -46.44 17.27
CA GLY A 209 13.35 -46.34 18.28
C GLY A 209 12.75 -46.58 19.65
#